data_AF-A0A920SCN0-F1
#
_entry.id   AF-A0A920SCN0-F1
#
_cell.length_a   1.000
_cell.length_b   1.000
_cell.length_c   1.000
_cell.angle_alpha   90.00
_cell.angle_beta   90.00
_cell.angle_gamma   90.00
#
_symmetry.space_group_name_H-M   'P 1'
#
loop_
_entity.id
_entity.type
_entity.pdbx_description
1 polymer ?
#
loop_
_entity_poly.entity_id
_entity_poly.type
_entity_poly.pdbx_seq_one_letter_code
_entity_poly.pdbx_strand_id
1 'polypeptide(L)'
;MLNIGWFSTGRGKGSQGLLSFVQRRLLETETDARINFVFSNRDRGEAQGSDDFFSLVDSYGISLVTHSSAEFQRRINGRLSAHREEFDLEVMEKLSGLEADICVLAGYMLIVSGKMCRHYPLLNLHPALPDGPIGTWKGGCLGINREQST
;
A
#
# COMPACT_ATOMS: atom_id res chain seq x y z
N MET A 1 15.35 -9.07 11.36
CA MET A 1 14.94 -7.84 10.67
C MET A 1 13.58 -8.03 10.02
N LEU A 2 12.56 -7.34 10.53
CA LEU A 2 11.21 -7.30 9.97
C LEU A 2 11.21 -6.53 8.63
N ASN A 3 10.83 -7.19 7.55
CA ASN A 3 10.67 -6.59 6.23
C ASN A 3 9.25 -6.06 6.05
N ILE A 4 9.11 -4.75 5.88
CA ILE A 4 7.83 -4.08 5.66
C ILE A 4 7.66 -3.79 4.16
N GLY A 5 6.57 -4.29 3.57
CA GLY A 5 6.07 -3.83 2.28
C GLY A 5 5.13 -2.64 2.47
N TRP A 6 5.31 -1.54 1.75
CA TRP A 6 4.52 -0.32 1.94
C TRP A 6 3.64 -0.02 0.73
N PHE A 7 2.32 -0.12 0.88
CA PHE A 7 1.36 0.10 -0.20
C PHE A 7 0.72 1.48 -0.05
N SER A 8 0.83 2.31 -1.08
CA SER A 8 0.28 3.68 -1.08
C SER A 8 -0.05 4.13 -2.50
N THR A 9 -1.20 4.78 -2.68
CA THR A 9 -1.49 5.49 -3.95
C THR A 9 -0.72 6.82 -4.04
N GLY A 10 -0.14 7.30 -2.94
CA GLY A 10 0.74 8.46 -2.93
C GLY A 10 0.03 9.78 -3.28
N ARG A 11 -1.23 10.00 -2.92
CA ARG A 11 -2.00 11.16 -3.44
C ARG A 11 -1.49 12.55 -3.03
N GLY A 12 -0.65 12.66 -1.99
CA GLY A 12 -0.10 13.97 -1.60
C GLY A 12 0.60 13.99 -0.24
N LYS A 13 0.61 15.17 0.40
CA LYS A 13 1.40 15.44 1.62
C LYS A 13 1.14 14.47 2.78
N GLY A 14 -0.08 13.97 2.93
CA GLY A 14 -0.41 12.99 3.99
C GLY A 14 0.35 11.67 3.84
N SER A 15 0.37 11.10 2.63
CA SER A 15 1.13 9.86 2.35
C SER A 15 2.63 10.07 2.46
N GLN A 16 3.13 11.23 2.03
CA GLN A 16 4.55 11.59 2.17
C GLN A 16 4.94 11.73 3.64
N GLY A 17 4.17 12.50 4.42
CA GLY A 17 4.44 12.75 5.84
C GLY A 17 4.41 11.48 6.67
N LEU A 18 3.47 10.56 6.40
CA LEU A 18 3.40 9.28 7.10
C LEU A 18 4.61 8.39 6.76
N LEU A 19 4.99 8.27 5.48
CA LEU A 19 6.18 7.51 5.09
C LEU A 19 7.45 8.10 5.72
N SER A 20 7.64 9.42 5.63
CA SER A 20 8.79 10.12 6.23
C SER A 20 8.85 9.93 7.73
N PHE A 21 7.71 9.98 8.43
CA PHE A 21 7.65 9.77 9.86
C PHE A 21 8.09 8.35 10.24
N VAL A 22 7.53 7.32 9.57
CA VAL A 22 7.87 5.93 9.83
C VAL A 22 9.33 5.65 9.48
N GLN A 23 9.79 6.06 8.30
CA GLN A 23 11.18 5.86 7.87
C GLN A 23 12.17 6.49 8.85
N ARG A 24 11.91 7.72 9.29
CA ARG A 24 12.74 8.40 10.29
C ARG A 24 12.76 7.63 11.62
N ARG A 25 11.60 7.14 12.08
CA ARG A 25 11.53 6.37 13.33
C ARG A 25 12.27 5.04 13.23
N LEU A 26 12.18 4.32 12.11
CA LEU A 26 12.93 3.08 11.90
C LEU A 26 14.45 3.33 11.98
N LEU A 27 14.92 4.43 11.37
CA LEU A 27 16.34 4.81 11.41
C LEU A 27 16.80 5.30 12.79
N GLU A 28 15.95 6.04 13.52
CA GLU A 28 16.30 6.62 14.84
C GLU A 28 16.27 5.58 15.98
N THR A 29 15.40 4.57 15.89
CA THR A 29 15.11 3.67 17.03
C THR A 29 15.97 2.42 17.07
N GLU A 30 16.93 2.25 16.14
CA GLU A 30 17.70 1.01 15.94
C GLU A 30 16.79 -0.24 15.96
N THR A 31 15.55 -0.09 15.49
CA THR A 31 14.62 -1.21 15.43
C THR A 31 15.09 -2.19 14.36
N ASP A 32 14.97 -3.47 14.65
CA ASP A 32 15.28 -4.54 13.70
C ASP A 32 14.16 -4.66 12.65
N ALA A 33 13.84 -3.56 11.95
CA ALA A 33 12.77 -3.42 10.98
C ALA A 33 13.14 -2.41 9.89
N ARG A 34 12.72 -2.67 8.64
CA ARG A 34 12.96 -1.78 7.49
C ARG A 34 11.80 -1.80 6.51
N ILE A 35 11.62 -0.70 5.77
CA ILE A 35 10.76 -0.68 4.60
C ILE A 35 11.56 -1.27 3.43
N ASN A 36 11.22 -2.49 3.02
CA ASN A 36 11.95 -3.20 1.97
C ASN A 36 11.55 -2.71 0.58
N PHE A 37 10.26 -2.47 0.38
CA PHE A 37 9.75 -1.91 -0.86
C PHE A 37 8.53 -1.02 -0.61
N VAL A 38 8.25 -0.16 -1.59
CA VAL A 38 7.01 0.60 -1.69
C VAL A 38 6.31 0.20 -2.98
N PHE A 39 5.03 -0.14 -2.89
CA PHE A 39 4.16 -0.38 -4.03
C PHE A 39 3.18 0.78 -4.23
N SER A 40 2.98 1.17 -5.48
CA SER A 40 1.92 2.09 -5.89
C SER A 40 1.12 1.58 -7.08
N ASN A 41 -0.19 1.79 -7.04
CA ASN A 41 -1.11 1.50 -8.14
C ASN A 41 -1.15 2.59 -9.24
N ARG A 42 -0.12 3.44 -9.25
CA ARG A 42 0.10 4.52 -10.21
C ARG A 42 1.52 4.44 -10.77
N ASP A 43 1.65 4.81 -12.03
CA ASP A 43 2.93 4.99 -12.69
C ASP A 43 3.38 6.46 -12.64
N ARG A 44 4.67 6.71 -12.92
CA ARG A 44 5.23 8.07 -12.98
C ARG A 44 4.52 8.89 -14.07
N GLY A 45 4.21 10.13 -13.77
CA GLY A 45 3.54 11.06 -14.68
C GLY A 45 2.01 10.96 -14.67
N GLU A 46 1.42 10.04 -13.90
CA GLU A 46 -0.05 9.95 -13.80
C GLU A 46 -0.66 11.03 -12.90
N ALA A 47 0.07 11.50 -11.88
CA ALA A 47 -0.34 12.63 -11.05
C ALA A 47 0.82 13.18 -10.23
N GLN A 48 0.91 14.51 -10.14
CA GLN A 48 1.95 15.22 -9.40
C GLN A 48 2.13 14.72 -7.96
N GLY A 49 1.03 14.51 -7.23
CA GLY A 49 1.11 14.07 -5.83
C GLY A 49 1.82 12.72 -5.66
N SER A 50 1.57 11.77 -6.58
CA SER A 50 2.25 10.48 -6.59
C SER A 50 3.68 10.58 -7.07
N ASP A 51 3.98 11.46 -8.04
CA ASP A 51 5.35 11.69 -8.50
C ASP A 51 6.25 12.29 -7.40
N ASP A 52 5.71 13.22 -6.61
CA ASP A 52 6.38 13.76 -5.43
C ASP A 52 6.61 12.66 -4.38
N PHE A 53 5.63 11.77 -4.18
CA PHE A 53 5.76 10.63 -3.28
C PHE A 53 6.81 9.63 -3.77
N PHE A 54 6.88 9.35 -5.08
CA PHE A 54 7.90 8.47 -5.66
C PHE A 54 9.30 9.06 -5.50
N SER A 55 9.46 10.36 -5.75
CA SER A 55 10.73 11.06 -5.53
C SER A 55 11.20 10.96 -4.07
N LEU A 56 10.27 11.01 -3.11
CA LEU A 56 10.57 10.79 -1.70
C LEU A 56 11.02 9.34 -1.42
N VAL A 57 10.33 8.34 -1.97
CA VAL A 57 10.71 6.92 -1.84
C VAL A 57 12.13 6.70 -2.40
N ASP A 58 12.40 7.23 -3.58
CA ASP A 58 13.71 7.16 -4.24
C ASP A 58 14.80 7.81 -3.36
N SER A 59 14.49 8.95 -2.72
CA SER A 59 15.44 9.66 -1.83
C SER A 59 15.84 8.85 -0.60
N TYR A 60 15.00 7.90 -0.17
CA TYR A 60 15.31 6.96 0.92
C TYR A 60 16.04 5.70 0.44
N GLY A 61 16.28 5.55 -0.87
CA GLY A 61 16.88 4.34 -1.44
C GLY A 61 15.99 3.10 -1.32
N ILE A 62 14.68 3.29 -1.14
CA ILE A 62 13.71 2.20 -1.03
C ILE A 62 13.29 1.74 -2.43
N SER A 63 13.16 0.43 -2.65
CA SER A 63 12.71 -0.11 -3.94
C SER A 63 11.26 0.30 -4.21
N LEU A 64 11.04 1.09 -5.27
CA LEU A 64 9.71 1.47 -5.72
C LEU A 64 9.22 0.52 -6.83
N VAL A 65 8.08 -0.12 -6.60
CA VAL A 65 7.37 -0.95 -7.58
C VAL A 65 6.06 -0.27 -7.96
N THR A 66 5.83 -0.12 -9.26
CA THR A 66 4.60 0.47 -9.79
C THR A 66 3.83 -0.48 -10.69
N HIS A 67 2.50 -0.38 -10.61
CA HIS A 67 1.58 -0.99 -11.56
C HIS A 67 0.34 -0.12 -11.72
N SER A 68 0.25 0.61 -12.83
CA SER A 68 -0.88 1.51 -13.07
C SER A 68 -2.21 0.76 -13.19
N SER A 69 -3.11 1.10 -12.27
CA SER A 69 -4.52 0.71 -12.35
C SER A 69 -5.29 1.40 -13.49
N ALA A 70 -4.80 2.54 -13.99
CA ALA A 70 -5.40 3.24 -15.13
C ALA A 70 -5.01 2.59 -16.46
N GLU A 71 -3.73 2.24 -16.62
CA GLU A 71 -3.23 1.46 -17.77
C GLU A 71 -3.88 0.08 -17.81
N PHE A 72 -3.95 -0.61 -16.66
CA PHE A 72 -4.63 -1.90 -16.56
C PHE A 72 -6.06 -1.82 -17.10
N GLN A 73 -6.87 -0.87 -16.61
CA GLN A 73 -8.25 -0.68 -17.06
C GLN A 73 -8.36 -0.37 -18.55
N ARG A 74 -7.43 0.42 -19.11
CA ARG A 74 -7.36 0.68 -20.55
C ARG A 74 -7.06 -0.59 -21.34
N ARG A 75 -6.13 -1.42 -20.87
CA ARG A 75 -5.73 -2.68 -21.52
C ARG A 75 -6.86 -3.70 -21.56
N ILE A 76 -7.62 -3.84 -20.47
CA ILE A 76 -8.72 -4.82 -20.39
C ILE A 76 -10.05 -4.27 -20.94
N ASN A 77 -10.13 -2.97 -21.25
CA ASN A 77 -11.36 -2.27 -21.63
C ASN A 77 -12.53 -2.57 -20.65
N GLY A 78 -12.24 -2.49 -19.35
CA GLY A 78 -13.16 -2.93 -18.30
C GLY A 78 -12.94 -2.21 -16.97
N ARG A 79 -13.87 -2.42 -16.03
CA ARG A 79 -13.81 -1.81 -14.70
C ARG A 79 -12.87 -2.60 -13.81
N LEU A 80 -11.97 -1.91 -13.11
CA LEU A 80 -11.04 -2.53 -12.16
C LEU A 80 -11.76 -3.41 -11.11
N SER A 81 -12.96 -3.01 -10.67
CA SER A 81 -13.74 -3.76 -9.69
C SER A 81 -14.14 -5.17 -10.15
N ALA A 82 -14.31 -5.38 -11.45
CA ALA A 82 -14.65 -6.69 -12.03
C ALA A 82 -13.41 -7.56 -12.25
N HIS A 83 -12.24 -6.94 -12.40
CA HIS A 83 -10.96 -7.59 -12.72
C HIS A 83 -9.93 -7.40 -11.60
N ARG A 84 -10.40 -7.26 -10.36
CA ARG A 84 -9.54 -6.98 -9.19
C ARG A 84 -8.55 -8.10 -8.95
N GLU A 85 -9.00 -9.35 -9.06
CA GLU A 85 -8.12 -10.50 -8.85
C GLU A 85 -7.04 -10.60 -9.92
N GLU A 86 -7.36 -10.28 -11.18
CA GLU A 86 -6.38 -10.22 -12.27
C GLU A 86 -5.36 -9.09 -12.05
N PHE A 87 -5.81 -7.90 -11.66
CA PHE A 87 -4.92 -6.79 -11.32
C PHE A 87 -3.96 -7.15 -10.18
N ASP A 88 -4.49 -7.68 -9.08
CA ASP A 88 -3.66 -8.05 -7.94
C ASP A 88 -2.72 -9.22 -8.24
N LEU A 89 -3.09 -10.12 -9.16
CA LEU A 89 -2.18 -11.17 -9.61
C LEU A 89 -0.96 -10.59 -10.33
N GLU A 90 -1.14 -9.60 -11.19
CA GLU A 90 -0.02 -8.89 -11.83
C GLU A 90 0.82 -8.12 -10.81
N VAL A 91 0.19 -7.54 -9.79
CA VAL A 91 0.91 -6.91 -8.67
C VAL A 91 1.73 -7.94 -7.91
N MET A 92 1.14 -9.08 -7.54
CA MET A 92 1.82 -10.16 -6.82
C MET A 92 3.02 -10.69 -7.61
N GLU A 93 2.88 -10.85 -8.93
CA GLU A 93 3.98 -11.28 -9.80
C GLU A 93 5.12 -10.25 -9.83
N LYS A 94 4.81 -8.96 -9.93
CA LYS A 94 5.82 -7.88 -9.87
C LYS A 94 6.55 -7.80 -8.53
N LEU A 95 5.88 -8.21 -7.46
CA LEU A 95 6.46 -8.24 -6.11
C LEU A 95 7.16 -9.57 -5.82
N SER A 96 7.10 -10.54 -6.73
CA SER A 96 7.77 -11.82 -6.55
C SER A 96 9.28 -11.61 -6.39
N GLY A 97 9.86 -12.21 -5.35
CA GLY A 97 11.26 -12.03 -4.98
C GLY A 97 11.55 -10.85 -4.04
N LEU A 98 10.58 -9.99 -3.73
CA LEU A 98 10.69 -9.01 -2.65
C LEU A 98 10.15 -9.60 -1.35
N GLU A 99 10.97 -9.56 -0.29
CA GLU A 99 10.56 -10.03 1.03
C GLU A 99 9.65 -9.01 1.73
N ALA A 100 8.54 -9.48 2.29
CA ALA A 100 7.73 -8.73 3.25
C ALA A 100 7.11 -9.69 4.26
N ASP A 101 7.44 -9.47 5.53
CA ASP A 101 6.81 -10.16 6.66
C ASP A 101 5.43 -9.56 6.97
N ILE A 102 5.27 -8.27 6.66
CA ILE A 102 4.01 -7.53 6.77
C ILE A 102 3.93 -6.48 5.67
N CYS A 103 2.75 -6.29 5.10
CA CYS A 103 2.51 -5.19 4.17
C CYS A 103 1.51 -4.19 4.77
N VAL A 104 1.90 -2.92 4.82
CA VAL A 104 1.10 -1.83 5.35
C VAL A 104 0.38 -1.12 4.21
N LEU A 105 -0.95 -1.08 4.24
CA LEU A 105 -1.76 -0.27 3.34
C LEU A 105 -1.93 1.13 3.94
N ALA A 106 -1.13 2.08 3.46
CA ALA A 106 -1.06 3.45 3.96
C ALA A 106 -1.57 4.43 2.92
N GLY A 107 -2.88 4.69 2.93
CA GLY A 107 -3.51 5.51 1.89
C GLY A 107 -3.54 4.82 0.52
N TYR A 108 -3.63 3.49 0.52
CA TYR A 108 -3.88 2.69 -0.67
C TYR A 108 -5.37 2.76 -1.05
N MET A 109 -5.67 3.27 -2.24
CA MET A 109 -7.03 3.65 -2.66
C MET A 109 -7.78 2.58 -3.44
N LEU A 110 -7.25 1.34 -3.46
CA LEU A 110 -7.88 0.20 -4.13
C LEU A 110 -8.28 -0.86 -3.10
N ILE A 111 -9.37 -1.57 -3.39
CA ILE A 111 -9.77 -2.74 -2.61
C ILE A 111 -8.88 -3.90 -3.05
N VAL A 112 -8.22 -4.54 -2.08
CA VAL A 112 -7.38 -5.72 -2.31
C VAL A 112 -8.26 -6.97 -2.45
N SER A 113 -7.90 -7.86 -3.36
CA SER A 113 -8.53 -9.14 -3.63
C SER A 113 -8.33 -10.10 -2.46
N GLY A 114 -9.28 -11.04 -2.30
CA GLY A 114 -9.15 -12.08 -1.29
C GLY A 114 -7.90 -12.94 -1.48
N LYS A 115 -7.41 -13.11 -2.72
CA LYS A 115 -6.19 -13.88 -3.00
C LYS A 115 -4.96 -13.19 -2.44
N MET A 116 -4.82 -11.89 -2.66
CA MET A 116 -3.70 -11.11 -2.13
C MET A 116 -3.78 -10.96 -0.59
N CYS A 117 -4.97 -10.78 0.01
CA CYS A 117 -5.14 -10.79 1.47
C CYS A 117 -4.75 -12.14 2.12
N ARG A 118 -4.84 -13.26 1.39
CA ARG A 118 -4.39 -14.58 1.90
C ARG A 118 -2.90 -14.81 1.72
N HIS A 119 -2.28 -14.13 0.74
CA HIS A 119 -0.87 -14.30 0.43
C HIS A 119 0.04 -13.41 1.29
N TYR A 120 -0.36 -12.16 1.51
CA TYR A 120 0.40 -11.20 2.33
C TYR A 120 -0.32 -10.92 3.66
N PRO A 121 0.42 -10.82 4.78
CA PRO A 121 -0.12 -10.24 6.01
C PRO A 121 -0.36 -8.73 5.83
N LEU A 122 -1.60 -8.36 5.50
CA LEU A 122 -1.97 -6.97 5.19
C LEU A 122 -2.50 -6.22 6.42
N LEU A 123 -1.89 -5.08 6.71
CA LEU A 123 -2.27 -4.15 7.78
C LEU A 123 -2.78 -2.84 7.18
N ASN A 124 -4.09 -2.58 7.24
CA ASN A 124 -4.62 -1.34 6.70
C ASN A 124 -4.64 -0.20 7.72
N LEU A 125 -3.96 0.90 7.39
CA LEU A 125 -4.02 2.15 8.16
C LEU A 125 -5.16 3.01 7.62
N HIS A 126 -6.19 3.22 8.43
CA HIS A 126 -7.26 4.16 8.14
C HIS A 126 -7.13 5.38 9.04
N PRO A 127 -7.13 6.61 8.51
CA PRO A 127 -7.24 7.82 9.32
C PRO A 127 -8.69 7.95 9.78
N ALA A 128 -9.05 7.22 10.83
CA ALA A 128 -10.27 7.44 11.59
C ALA A 128 -9.89 7.60 13.06
N LEU A 129 -10.58 8.51 13.74
CA LEU A 129 -10.70 8.43 15.19
C LEU A 129 -11.37 7.08 15.54
N PRO A 130 -11.21 6.55 16.76
CA PRO A 130 -11.91 5.32 17.19
C PRO A 130 -13.43 5.34 16.91
N ASP A 131 -14.03 6.53 16.87
CA ASP A 131 -15.46 6.78 16.57
C ASP A 131 -15.71 7.35 15.15
N GLY A 132 -14.71 7.29 14.27
CA GLY A 132 -14.79 7.78 12.89
C GLY A 132 -15.60 6.84 11.99
N PRO A 133 -16.04 7.31 10.80
CA PRO A 133 -16.82 6.50 9.89
C PRO A 133 -16.05 5.21 9.54
N ILE A 134 -16.72 4.08 9.73
CA ILE A 134 -16.24 2.77 9.31
C ILE A 134 -15.94 2.87 7.82
N GLY A 135 -14.67 2.73 7.45
CA GLY A 135 -14.27 2.68 6.03
C GLY A 135 -15.07 1.61 5.30
N THR A 136 -15.19 1.73 3.98
CA THR A 136 -16.05 0.90 3.12
C THR A 136 -15.55 -0.56 2.96
N TRP A 137 -15.24 -1.23 4.07
CA TRP A 137 -14.71 -2.57 4.16
C TRP A 137 -15.85 -3.58 4.09
N LYS A 138 -16.14 -4.07 2.88
CA LYS A 138 -16.91 -5.31 2.71
C LYS A 138 -15.96 -6.44 2.37
N GLY A 139 -15.40 -7.06 3.41
CA GLY A 139 -14.80 -8.39 3.37
C GLY A 139 -13.33 -8.47 2.96
N GLY A 140 -12.48 -8.87 3.92
CA GLY A 140 -11.15 -9.44 3.67
C GLY A 140 -10.01 -8.44 3.81
N CYS A 141 -9.39 -8.42 4.99
CA CYS A 141 -8.04 -7.95 5.36
C CYS A 141 -8.11 -7.39 6.80
N LEU A 142 -7.13 -7.72 7.66
CA LEU A 142 -7.10 -7.32 9.07
C LEU A 142 -7.03 -5.78 9.19
N GLY A 143 -8.17 -5.16 9.51
CA GLY A 143 -8.22 -3.77 9.94
C GLY A 143 -7.91 -3.69 11.43
N ILE A 144 -6.97 -2.83 11.83
CA ILE A 144 -6.84 -2.45 13.23
C ILE A 144 -7.92 -1.42 13.54
N ASN A 145 -9.15 -1.89 13.73
CA ASN A 145 -10.11 -1.21 14.58
C ASN A 145 -10.43 -2.21 15.69
N ARG A 146 -10.17 -1.78 16.93
CA ARG A 146 -10.38 -2.58 18.14
C ARG A 146 -11.67 -3.40 18.06
N GLU A 147 -11.55 -4.67 18.45
CA GLU A 147 -12.65 -5.41 19.03
C GLU A 147 -13.36 -4.53 20.07
N GLN A 148 -14.67 -4.34 19.91
CA GLN A 148 -15.52 -4.23 21.07
C GLN A 148 -16.32 -5.52 21.15
N SER A 149 -15.84 -6.37 22.05
CA SER A 149 -16.64 -7.33 22.78
C SER A 149 -17.96 -6.72 23.24
N THR A 150 -19.07 -7.20 22.68
CA THR A 150 -20.26 -7.78 23.33
C THR A 150 -21.26 -8.20 22.27
#